data_AF-A0A1C0A8U4-F1
#
_entry.id   AF-A0A1C0A8U4-F1
#
_cell.length_a   1.000
_cell.length_b   1.000
_cell.length_c   1.000
_cell.angle_alpha   90.00
_cell.angle_beta   90.00
_cell.angle_gamma   90.00
#
_symmetry.space_group_name_H-M   'P 1'
#
loop_
_entity.id
_entity.type
_entity.pdbx_description
1 polymer ?
#
loop_
_entity_poly.entity_id
_entity_poly.type
_entity_poly.pdbx_seq_one_letter_code
_entity_poly.pdbx_strand_id
1 'polypeptide(L)'
;MKRYLLVIFLLLLINNSVFASGSLNAGNSKPANLIVYHSKSWSTEGYWDLSEYKLPTKAVITGIEVKWDSFSSLSDQRYNGLKFYLFNQQDKKVLLNNNLIGSYASTDNFNGEIARQKWKLKYKVKNFKYEGSYFAITPQLVIYYEVKKDKED
;
A
#
# COMPACT_ATOMS: atom_id res chain seq x y z
N MET A 1 19.52 -3.56 53.37
CA MET A 1 18.81 -4.12 52.18
C MET A 1 17.56 -3.30 51.85
N LYS A 2 17.69 -2.06 51.33
CA LYS A 2 16.52 -1.24 50.92
C LYS A 2 16.65 -0.60 49.53
N ARG A 3 17.81 -0.71 48.87
CA ARG A 3 18.06 -0.06 47.56
C ARG A 3 17.74 -0.94 46.33
N TYR A 4 17.66 -2.26 46.49
CA TYR A 4 17.37 -3.18 45.38
C TYR A 4 15.87 -3.37 45.10
N LEU A 5 15.00 -2.99 46.05
CA LEU A 5 13.54 -3.13 45.90
C LEU A 5 12.95 -2.08 44.94
N LEU A 6 13.60 -0.92 44.79
CA LEU A 6 13.12 0.17 43.91
C LEU A 6 13.38 -0.11 42.42
N VAL A 7 14.42 -0.89 42.09
CA VAL A 7 14.79 -1.20 40.69
C VAL A 7 13.86 -2.27 40.09
N ILE A 8 13.37 -3.21 40.91
CA ILE A 8 12.44 -4.26 40.47
C ILE A 8 11.05 -3.67 40.14
N PHE A 9 10.62 -2.62 40.84
CA PHE A 9 9.33 -1.96 40.56
C PHE A 9 9.35 -1.12 39.26
N LEU A 10 10.51 -0.60 38.86
CA LEU A 10 10.65 0.18 37.62
C LEU A 10 10.59 -0.68 36.35
N LEU A 11 11.02 -1.95 36.43
CA LEU A 11 10.98 -2.92 35.32
C LEU A 11 9.57 -3.46 35.02
N LEU A 12 8.62 -3.32 35.96
CA LEU A 12 7.22 -3.73 35.79
C LEU A 12 6.34 -2.67 35.10
N LEU A 13 6.87 -1.47 34.85
CA LEU A 13 6.15 -0.38 34.16
C LEU A 13 6.35 -0.37 32.64
N ILE A 14 7.05 -1.37 32.09
CA ILE A 14 7.10 -1.57 30.64
C ILE A 14 5.73 -2.10 30.20
N ASN A 15 4.78 -1.17 30.00
CA ASN A 15 3.52 -1.44 29.34
C ASN A 15 3.83 -1.87 27.90
N ASN A 16 4.02 -3.17 27.70
CA ASN A 16 4.01 -3.76 26.37
C ASN A 16 2.58 -3.64 25.86
N SER A 17 2.27 -2.58 25.12
CA SER A 17 1.04 -2.51 24.34
C SER A 17 1.05 -3.66 23.35
N VAL A 18 0.19 -4.65 23.57
CA VAL A 18 0.04 -5.81 22.68
C VAL A 18 -0.79 -5.37 21.49
N PHE A 19 -0.14 -5.10 20.36
CA PHE A 19 -0.80 -4.84 19.09
C PHE A 19 -1.12 -6.16 18.40
N ALA A 20 -2.36 -6.33 17.94
CA ALA A 20 -2.68 -7.39 17.01
C ALA A 20 -2.39 -6.89 15.59
N SER A 21 -1.40 -7.48 14.91
CA SER A 21 -1.09 -7.16 13.52
C SER A 21 -1.80 -8.10 12.55
N GLY A 22 -2.06 -7.61 11.34
CA GLY A 22 -2.68 -8.40 10.29
C GLY A 22 -2.37 -7.84 8.91
N SER A 23 -2.77 -8.58 7.90
CA SER A 23 -2.74 -8.13 6.51
C SER A 23 -4.07 -8.42 5.82
N LEU A 24 -4.42 -7.57 4.86
CA LEU A 24 -5.57 -7.74 3.99
C LEU A 24 -5.11 -7.62 2.54
N ASN A 25 -5.36 -8.64 1.72
CA ASN A 25 -5.29 -8.52 0.28
C ASN A 25 -6.68 -8.13 -0.25
N ALA A 26 -6.81 -6.93 -0.80
CA ALA A 26 -8.06 -6.40 -1.35
C ALA A 26 -8.38 -6.94 -2.75
N GLY A 27 -7.48 -7.72 -3.36
CA GLY A 27 -7.61 -8.24 -4.71
C GLY A 27 -7.35 -7.18 -5.77
N ASN A 28 -7.81 -7.44 -6.99
CA ASN A 28 -7.61 -6.54 -8.13
C ASN A 28 -8.38 -5.23 -7.95
N SER A 29 -7.84 -4.14 -8.50
CA SER A 29 -8.55 -2.87 -8.57
C SER A 29 -9.82 -2.95 -9.42
N LYS A 30 -10.67 -1.92 -9.32
CA LYS A 30 -11.74 -1.63 -10.28
C LYS A 30 -11.40 -0.35 -11.05
N PRO A 31 -11.31 -0.37 -12.39
CA PRO A 31 -11.14 -1.54 -13.26
C PRO A 31 -9.89 -2.36 -12.90
N ALA A 32 -9.87 -3.63 -13.29
CA ALA A 32 -8.74 -4.53 -13.00
C ALA A 32 -7.50 -4.18 -13.82
N ASN A 33 -7.67 -3.72 -15.06
CA ASN A 33 -6.56 -3.39 -15.95
C ASN A 33 -6.35 -1.88 -15.99
N LEU A 34 -5.15 -1.43 -15.62
CA LEU A 34 -4.76 -0.03 -15.71
C LEU A 34 -3.81 0.14 -16.88
N ILE A 35 -4.14 1.03 -17.81
CA ILE A 35 -3.49 1.12 -19.13
C ILE A 35 -2.94 2.53 -19.34
N VAL A 36 -1.76 2.65 -19.94
CA VAL A 36 -1.22 3.90 -20.47
C VAL A 36 -0.68 3.69 -21.89
N TYR A 37 -0.95 4.65 -22.78
CA TYR A 37 -0.60 4.58 -24.21
C TYR A 37 0.61 5.46 -24.60
N HIS A 38 0.97 6.42 -23.76
CA HIS A 38 1.97 7.45 -24.08
C HIS A 38 2.90 7.73 -22.90
N SER A 39 4.14 8.06 -23.23
CA SER A 39 5.14 8.49 -22.26
C SER A 39 4.63 9.69 -21.45
N LYS A 40 4.90 9.70 -20.14
CA LYS A 40 4.57 10.78 -19.18
C LYS A 40 3.08 11.04 -18.95
N SER A 41 2.19 10.36 -19.67
CA SER A 41 0.75 10.35 -19.42
C SER A 41 0.40 9.52 -18.18
N TRP A 42 -0.73 9.86 -17.57
CA TRP A 42 -1.30 9.02 -16.51
C TRP A 42 -1.96 7.79 -17.13
N SER A 43 -1.88 6.67 -16.42
CA SER A 43 -2.74 5.52 -16.68
C SER A 43 -4.20 5.83 -16.42
N THR A 44 -5.09 4.94 -16.86
CA THR A 44 -6.41 4.80 -16.23
C THR A 44 -6.26 4.56 -14.72
N GLU A 45 -7.29 4.94 -13.97
CA GLU A 45 -7.26 4.93 -12.50
C GLU A 45 -7.80 3.60 -11.99
N GLY A 46 -7.15 3.01 -10.99
CA GLY A 46 -7.62 1.81 -10.31
C GLY A 46 -8.10 2.14 -8.90
N TYR A 47 -9.20 1.51 -8.47
CA TYR A 47 -9.85 1.80 -7.20
C TYR A 47 -10.03 0.56 -6.33
N TRP A 48 -9.90 0.75 -5.02
CA TRP A 48 -10.37 -0.19 -3.99
C TRP A 48 -11.23 0.57 -2.98
N ASP A 49 -12.33 -0.05 -2.57
CA ASP A 49 -13.16 0.45 -1.49
C ASP A 49 -13.12 -0.52 -0.32
N LEU A 50 -12.39 -0.17 0.74
CA LEU A 50 -12.24 -1.00 1.93
C LEU A 50 -13.25 -0.64 3.03
N SER A 51 -14.22 0.25 2.77
CA SER A 51 -15.23 0.62 3.77
C SER A 51 -16.05 -0.59 4.22
N GLU A 52 -16.35 -1.49 3.27
CA GLU A 52 -17.19 -2.68 3.47
C GLU A 52 -16.38 -3.95 3.80
N TYR A 53 -15.05 -3.87 3.83
CA TYR A 53 -14.23 -5.03 4.19
C TYR A 53 -14.31 -5.31 5.69
N LYS A 54 -14.21 -6.59 6.07
CA LYS A 54 -14.16 -7.05 7.47
C LYS A 54 -12.82 -6.73 8.14
N LEU A 55 -12.46 -5.44 8.17
CA LEU A 55 -11.34 -4.92 8.93
C LEU A 55 -11.83 -4.45 10.32
N PRO A 56 -11.03 -4.62 11.38
CA PRO A 56 -11.33 -4.04 12.67
C PRO A 56 -11.51 -2.51 12.58
N THR A 57 -12.50 -1.95 13.27
CA THR A 57 -12.82 -0.51 13.19
C THR A 57 -11.66 0.39 13.63
N LYS A 58 -10.84 -0.08 14.57
CA LYS A 58 -9.66 0.63 15.07
C LYS A 58 -8.36 0.22 14.36
N ALA A 59 -8.45 -0.51 13.26
CA ALA A 59 -7.27 -0.89 12.49
C ALA A 59 -6.63 0.35 11.88
N VAL A 60 -5.36 0.55 12.18
CA VAL A 60 -4.53 1.58 11.54
C VAL A 60 -3.50 0.92 10.65
N ILE A 61 -3.18 1.57 9.54
CA ILE A 61 -2.23 1.09 8.56
C ILE A 61 -0.84 1.17 9.15
N THR A 62 -0.02 0.15 8.90
CA THR A 62 1.42 0.15 9.20
C THR A 62 2.25 0.08 7.93
N GLY A 63 1.65 -0.38 6.82
CA GLY A 63 2.28 -0.40 5.51
C GLY A 63 1.29 -0.75 4.41
N ILE A 64 1.65 -0.41 3.18
CA ILE A 64 0.89 -0.74 1.98
C ILE A 64 1.83 -1.32 0.94
N GLU A 65 1.37 -2.36 0.26
CA GLU A 65 2.02 -2.93 -0.91
C GLU A 65 1.03 -3.01 -2.07
N VAL A 66 1.50 -2.65 -3.26
CA VAL A 66 0.80 -2.86 -4.52
C VAL A 66 1.61 -3.86 -5.33
N LYS A 67 1.04 -5.02 -5.59
CA LYS A 67 1.59 -6.04 -6.50
C LYS A 67 0.95 -5.88 -7.86
N TRP A 68 1.60 -6.30 -8.93
CA TRP A 68 0.94 -6.35 -10.23
C TRP A 68 1.52 -7.44 -11.15
N ASP A 69 0.64 -7.97 -12.00
CA ASP A 69 1.05 -8.57 -13.25
C ASP A 69 1.13 -7.48 -14.32
N SER A 70 2.04 -7.61 -15.28
CA SER A 70 2.16 -6.67 -16.39
C SER A 70 2.00 -7.36 -17.73
N PHE A 71 1.36 -6.67 -18.67
CA PHE A 71 1.25 -7.10 -20.06
C PHE A 71 1.34 -5.88 -20.99
N SER A 72 1.95 -6.07 -22.15
CA SER A 72 2.10 -5.03 -23.18
C SER A 72 1.67 -5.57 -24.54
N SER A 73 1.19 -4.70 -25.42
CA SER A 73 0.81 -5.10 -26.80
C SER A 73 2.00 -5.59 -27.62
N LEU A 74 3.22 -5.31 -27.19
CA LEU A 74 4.45 -5.77 -27.81
C LEU A 74 5.24 -6.57 -26.76
N SER A 75 5.66 -7.78 -27.11
CA SER A 75 6.44 -8.68 -26.24
C SER A 75 7.78 -8.06 -25.80
N ASP A 76 8.26 -7.06 -26.54
CA ASP A 76 9.62 -6.51 -26.41
C ASP A 76 9.63 -5.06 -25.92
N GLN A 77 8.50 -4.56 -25.43
CA GLN A 77 8.38 -3.17 -25.01
C GLN A 77 9.19 -2.91 -23.73
N ARG A 78 10.40 -2.37 -23.91
CA ARG A 78 11.22 -1.85 -22.82
C ARG A 78 10.71 -0.45 -22.46
N TYR A 79 9.92 -0.35 -21.39
CA TYR A 79 9.59 0.93 -20.77
C TYR A 79 10.66 1.30 -19.73
N ASN A 80 10.80 2.59 -19.42
CA ASN A 80 11.62 3.02 -18.29
C ASN A 80 10.92 4.05 -17.40
N GLY A 81 11.37 4.13 -16.15
CA GLY A 81 10.89 5.11 -15.19
C GLY A 81 9.41 4.95 -14.82
N LEU A 82 8.95 3.71 -14.64
CA LEU A 82 7.63 3.42 -14.09
C LEU A 82 7.53 4.00 -12.67
N LYS A 83 6.48 4.78 -12.40
CA LYS A 83 6.21 5.43 -11.11
C LYS A 83 4.75 5.20 -10.73
N PHE A 84 4.52 4.66 -9.54
CA PHE A 84 3.19 4.42 -9.01
C PHE A 84 2.84 5.47 -7.97
N TYR A 85 1.61 5.97 -8.02
CA TYR A 85 1.09 6.95 -7.10
C TYR A 85 -0.19 6.43 -6.47
N LEU A 86 -0.17 6.29 -5.16
CA LEU A 86 -1.31 5.88 -4.37
C LEU A 86 -1.93 7.10 -3.70
N PHE A 87 -3.25 7.13 -3.71
CA PHE A 87 -4.07 8.19 -3.14
C PHE A 87 -5.02 7.57 -2.13
N ASN A 88 -5.08 8.15 -0.94
CA ASN A 88 -6.07 7.77 0.07
C ASN A 88 -7.41 8.48 -0.20
N GLN A 89 -8.39 8.30 0.69
CA GLN A 89 -9.74 8.87 0.54
C GLN A 89 -9.77 10.40 0.58
N GLN A 90 -8.78 11.04 1.21
CA GLN A 90 -8.62 12.49 1.28
C GLN A 90 -7.73 13.05 0.15
N ASP A 91 -7.48 12.26 -0.90
CA ASP A 91 -6.60 12.59 -2.03
C ASP A 91 -5.13 12.87 -1.65
N LYS A 92 -4.68 12.47 -0.45
CA LYS A 92 -3.25 12.48 -0.10
C LYS A 92 -2.51 11.54 -1.03
N LYS A 93 -1.59 12.09 -1.81
CA LYS A 93 -0.81 11.39 -2.83
C LYS A 93 0.56 10.99 -2.30
N VAL A 94 0.92 9.74 -2.51
CA VAL A 94 2.24 9.18 -2.19
C VAL A 94 2.83 8.49 -3.41
N LEU A 95 4.11 8.73 -3.70
CA LEU A 95 4.90 7.94 -4.64
C LEU A 95 5.32 6.64 -3.95
N LEU A 96 5.06 5.49 -4.58
CA LEU A 96 5.46 4.20 -4.04
C LEU A 96 6.93 3.89 -4.36
N ASN A 97 7.58 3.17 -3.45
CA ASN A 97 8.93 2.66 -3.64
C ASN A 97 8.88 1.39 -4.48
N ASN A 98 9.22 1.51 -5.76
CA ASN A 98 9.07 0.44 -6.73
C ASN A 98 10.24 -0.55 -6.68
N ASN A 99 9.92 -1.84 -6.53
CA ASN A 99 10.84 -2.94 -6.81
C ASN A 99 10.41 -3.64 -8.11
N LEU A 100 11.08 -3.29 -9.21
CA LEU A 100 10.74 -3.78 -10.55
C LEU A 100 11.04 -5.27 -10.74
N ILE A 101 11.95 -5.86 -9.96
CA ILE A 101 12.29 -7.28 -10.06
C ILE A 101 11.17 -8.15 -9.48
N GLY A 102 10.54 -7.67 -8.40
CA GLY A 102 9.46 -8.38 -7.73
C GLY A 102 8.05 -8.02 -8.21
N SER A 103 7.91 -7.12 -9.18
CA SER A 103 6.62 -6.57 -9.64
C SER A 103 5.73 -6.08 -8.49
N TYR A 104 6.34 -5.37 -7.53
CA TYR A 104 5.62 -4.73 -6.44
C TYR A 104 6.20 -3.37 -6.08
N ALA A 105 5.40 -2.57 -5.39
CA ALA A 105 5.80 -1.28 -4.85
C ALA A 105 5.15 -1.08 -3.47
N SER A 106 5.87 -0.45 -2.54
CA SER A 106 5.39 -0.31 -1.17
C SER A 106 5.57 1.10 -0.61
N THR A 107 4.87 1.37 0.49
CA THR A 107 5.03 2.60 1.29
C THR A 107 4.51 2.40 2.71
N ASP A 108 5.11 3.14 3.65
CA ASP A 108 4.68 3.33 5.04
C ASP A 108 4.18 4.75 5.29
N ASN A 109 4.09 5.61 4.27
CA ASN A 109 3.70 7.02 4.41
C ASN A 109 2.23 7.25 4.82
N PHE A 110 1.43 6.18 4.84
CA PHE A 110 0.06 6.16 5.36
C PHE A 110 -0.02 5.52 6.77
N ASN A 111 1.13 5.30 7.43
CA ASN A 111 1.17 4.75 8.78
C ASN A 111 0.32 5.59 9.76
N GLY A 112 -0.50 4.90 10.56
CA GLY A 112 -1.43 5.50 11.52
C GLY A 112 -2.78 5.94 10.92
N GLU A 113 -2.96 5.90 9.60
CA GLU A 113 -4.26 6.18 8.98
C GLU A 113 -5.23 5.01 9.15
N ILE A 114 -6.53 5.30 9.14
CA ILE A 114 -7.58 4.28 9.25
C ILE A 114 -7.48 3.31 8.07
N ALA A 115 -7.52 2.01 8.33
CA ALA A 115 -7.42 1.00 7.26
C ALA A 115 -8.70 0.88 6.40
N ARG A 116 -9.87 1.14 6.98
CA ARG A 116 -11.20 1.11 6.33
C ARG A 116 -11.45 2.38 5.53
N GLN A 117 -10.76 2.54 4.42
CA GLN A 117 -10.91 3.71 3.53
C GLN A 117 -10.79 3.34 2.06
N LYS A 118 -11.06 4.32 1.19
CA LYS A 118 -10.95 4.16 -0.26
C LYS A 118 -9.52 4.46 -0.73
N TRP A 119 -9.09 3.74 -1.75
CA TRP A 119 -7.78 3.87 -2.37
C TRP A 119 -7.91 4.06 -3.87
N LYS A 120 -7.06 4.93 -4.42
CA LYS A 120 -6.92 5.17 -5.86
C LYS A 120 -5.46 5.01 -6.25
N LEU A 121 -5.19 4.27 -7.32
CA LEU A 121 -3.86 4.09 -7.90
C LEU A 121 -3.82 4.68 -9.30
N LYS A 122 -2.73 5.38 -9.60
CA LYS A 122 -2.34 5.81 -10.94
C LYS A 122 -0.86 5.54 -11.14
N TYR A 123 -0.44 5.29 -12.37
CA TYR A 123 0.98 5.21 -12.67
C TYR A 123 1.34 6.03 -13.90
N LYS A 124 2.65 6.26 -14.06
CA LYS A 124 3.27 6.85 -15.24
C LYS A 124 4.46 6.02 -15.68
N VAL A 125 4.68 5.99 -16.99
CA VAL A 125 5.93 5.55 -17.60
C VAL A 125 6.69 6.78 -18.08
N LYS A 126 7.99 6.87 -17.82
CA LYS A 126 8.79 8.04 -18.26
C LYS A 126 8.99 8.02 -19.78
N ASN A 127 9.39 6.88 -20.32
CA ASN A 127 9.62 6.69 -21.76
C ASN A 127 9.17 5.30 -22.21
N PHE A 128 8.48 5.25 -23.35
CA PHE A 128 8.30 4.05 -24.16
C PHE A 128 9.40 3.96 -25.21
N LYS A 129 9.93 2.75 -25.41
CA LYS A 129 10.85 2.49 -26.54
C LYS A 129 10.15 2.66 -27.90
N TYR A 130 8.86 2.32 -27.96
CA TYR A 130 8.03 2.44 -29.16
C TYR A 130 6.77 3.23 -28.80
N GLU A 131 6.67 4.46 -29.29
CA GLU A 131 5.49 5.30 -29.09
C GLU A 131 4.27 4.70 -29.84
N GLY A 132 3.08 4.80 -29.24
CA GLY A 132 1.83 4.27 -29.80
C GLY A 132 1.47 2.83 -29.36
N SER A 133 2.28 2.18 -28.53
CA SER A 133 1.90 0.90 -27.89
C SER A 133 1.59 1.08 -26.41
N TYR A 134 0.76 0.19 -25.84
CA TYR A 134 0.30 0.32 -24.47
C TYR A 134 1.12 -0.53 -23.50
N PHE A 135 1.26 0.01 -22.29
CA PHE A 135 1.62 -0.78 -21.12
C PHE A 135 0.41 -0.88 -20.22
N ALA A 136 0.15 -2.08 -19.73
CA ALA A 136 -0.96 -2.37 -18.85
C ALA A 136 -0.50 -3.23 -17.68
N ILE A 137 -1.19 -3.04 -16.56
CA ILE A 137 -0.98 -3.82 -15.35
C ILE A 137 -2.32 -4.25 -14.77
N THR A 138 -2.26 -5.33 -13.99
CA THR A 138 -3.36 -5.78 -13.15
C THR A 138 -2.93 -5.65 -11.69
N PRO A 139 -3.19 -4.51 -11.02
CA PRO A 139 -2.66 -4.26 -9.70
C PRO A 139 -3.56 -4.86 -8.61
N GLN A 140 -2.92 -5.32 -7.54
CA GLN A 140 -3.53 -5.81 -6.32
C GLN A 140 -3.03 -5.01 -5.12
N LEU A 141 -3.93 -4.64 -4.22
CA LEU A 141 -3.61 -3.87 -3.02
C LEU A 141 -3.52 -4.81 -1.81
N VAL A 142 -2.41 -4.73 -1.09
CA VAL A 142 -2.21 -5.37 0.21
C VAL A 142 -2.01 -4.29 1.27
N ILE A 143 -2.83 -4.32 2.31
CA ILE A 143 -2.71 -3.42 3.47
C ILE A 143 -2.20 -4.22 4.65
N TYR A 144 -1.14 -3.75 5.29
CA TYR A 144 -0.69 -4.19 6.60
C TYR A 144 -1.26 -3.25 7.65
N TYR A 145 -1.79 -3.81 8.74
CA TYR A 145 -2.44 -3.04 9.77
C TYR A 145 -2.16 -3.58 11.16
N GLU A 146 -2.36 -2.73 12.15
CA GLU A 146 -2.39 -3.09 13.56
C GLU A 146 -3.68 -2.63 14.22
N VAL A 147 -4.10 -3.35 15.24
CA VAL A 147 -5.21 -2.98 16.12
C VAL A 147 -4.63 -2.74 17.50
N LYS A 148 -4.82 -1.52 18.01
CA LYS A 148 -4.59 -1.26 19.43
C LYS A 148 -5.66 -2.03 20.21
N LYS A 149 -5.23 -3.05 20.96
CA LYS A 149 -6.08 -3.58 22.02
C LYS A 149 -6.14 -2.52 23.10
N ASP A 150 -7.32 -1.97 23.35
CA ASP A 150 -7.55 -1.31 24.62
C ASP A 150 -7.34 -2.38 25.70
N LYS A 151 -6.68 -2.02 26.79
CA LYS A 151 -6.63 -2.91 27.97
C LYS A 151 -8.09 -3.19 28.34
N GLU A 152 -8.46 -4.47 28.41
CA GLU A 152 -9.73 -4.89 29.00
C GLU A 152 -9.84 -4.21 30.38
N ASP A 153 -10.98 -3.55 30.61
CA ASP A 153 -11.35 -2.93 31.89
C ASP A 153 -11.39 -3.97 33.03
#